data_AF-A0A8H4V043-F1
#
_entry.id   AF-A0A8H4V043-F1
#
_cell.length_a   1.000
_cell.length_b   1.000
_cell.length_c   1.000
_cell.angle_alpha   90.00
_cell.angle_beta   90.00
_cell.angle_gamma   90.00
#
_symmetry.space_group_name_H-M   'P 1'
#
loop_
_entity.id
_entity.type
_entity.pdbx_description
1 polymer ?
#
loop_
_entity_poly.entity_id
_entity_poly.type
_entity_poly.pdbx_seq_one_letter_code
_entity_poly.pdbx_strand_id
1 'polypeptide(L)'
;MAPYPSINIPKETVAALEHAPWPQESAVLEVRTGKVKKADLGGQITSAIYKKARTGPIFCGPTGLEGDEHVAALHGGTERAVHQYNAGHYPDWRSEKGIAQPDLYDVGSFGENLVTTGMREDSVCIGDVYKLGSEVLLEVSEPRHPCYKLNTRFQWPRMLKRTIQSGRAGWNMRVLQSGMVCKGDKISLLKRPHPEWSILNVQRVIRGKTVPLRLLSECTQLPMTELWINIANEKLIRNPKPYKLVDAQMAASRVRKLTFALSEDLVLTKPEFNPYAFAMIT
;
A
#
# COMPACT_ATOMS: atom_id res chain seq x y z
N MET A 1 -1.22 -14.67 -18.98
CA MET A 1 -1.39 -14.35 -17.55
C MET A 1 -2.87 -14.38 -17.24
N ALA A 2 -3.29 -14.99 -16.12
CA ALA A 2 -4.67 -14.88 -15.67
C ALA A 2 -5.01 -13.39 -15.43
N PRO A 3 -6.22 -12.92 -15.78
CA PRO A 3 -6.63 -11.55 -15.54
C PRO A 3 -6.56 -11.25 -14.04
N TYR A 4 -6.10 -10.04 -13.68
CA TYR A 4 -6.12 -9.61 -12.29
C TYR A 4 -7.59 -9.61 -11.81
N PRO A 5 -7.89 -10.19 -10.64
CA PRO A 5 -9.28 -10.29 -10.20
C PRO A 5 -9.90 -8.90 -10.09
N SER A 6 -11.14 -8.76 -10.59
CA SER A 6 -11.92 -7.52 -10.46
C SER A 6 -12.41 -7.37 -9.02
N ILE A 7 -11.50 -6.96 -8.14
CA ILE A 7 -11.77 -6.78 -6.72
C ILE A 7 -12.33 -5.36 -6.49
N ASN A 8 -13.29 -5.27 -5.58
CA ASN A 8 -13.72 -4.02 -4.97
C ASN A 8 -13.44 -4.10 -3.48
N ILE A 9 -12.20 -3.78 -3.10
CA ILE A 9 -11.67 -3.97 -1.74
C ILE A 9 -12.59 -3.34 -0.67
N PRO A 10 -13.12 -2.11 -0.83
CA PRO A 10 -14.03 -1.53 0.15
C PRO A 10 -15.34 -2.29 0.42
N LYS A 11 -15.71 -3.25 -0.43
CA LYS A 11 -16.90 -4.08 -0.25
C LYS A 11 -16.59 -5.45 0.33
N GLU A 12 -15.31 -5.78 0.51
CA GLU A 12 -14.87 -7.11 0.89
C GLU A 12 -15.09 -7.41 2.37
N THR A 13 -15.44 -8.67 2.66
CA THR A 13 -15.34 -9.27 3.99
C THR A 13 -14.06 -10.10 4.03
N VAL A 14 -13.09 -9.68 4.84
CA VAL A 14 -11.81 -10.38 5.00
C VAL A 14 -11.93 -11.28 6.22
N ALA A 15 -11.92 -12.59 6.05
CA ALA A 15 -11.97 -13.54 7.18
C ALA A 15 -10.58 -14.01 7.61
N ALA A 16 -9.69 -14.21 6.63
CA ALA A 16 -8.32 -14.64 6.82
C ALA A 16 -7.43 -14.10 5.69
N LEU A 17 -6.12 -14.16 5.89
CA LEU A 17 -5.13 -13.85 4.87
C LEU A 17 -4.50 -15.14 4.38
N GLU A 18 -4.18 -15.20 3.09
CA GLU A 18 -3.38 -16.27 2.52
C GLU A 18 -1.93 -15.79 2.42
N HIS A 19 -1.00 -16.74 2.51
CA HIS A 19 0.41 -16.47 2.23
C HIS A 19 0.58 -16.00 0.78
N ALA A 20 1.29 -14.90 0.60
CA ALA A 20 1.68 -14.43 -0.71
C ALA A 20 2.56 -15.48 -1.40
N PRO A 21 2.31 -15.80 -2.68
CA PRO A 21 3.17 -16.69 -3.42
C PRO A 21 4.59 -16.15 -3.48
N TRP A 22 5.58 -17.04 -3.55
CA TRP A 22 6.96 -16.62 -3.78
C TRP A 22 7.05 -15.95 -5.16
N PRO A 23 7.60 -14.73 -5.27
CA PRO A 23 7.67 -14.02 -6.53
C PRO A 23 8.66 -14.72 -7.46
N GLN A 24 8.33 -14.75 -8.75
CA GLN A 24 9.28 -15.16 -9.77
C GLN A 24 10.41 -14.13 -9.88
N GLU A 25 11.58 -14.58 -10.36
CA GLU A 25 12.67 -13.65 -10.68
C GLU A 25 12.18 -12.59 -11.68
N SER A 26 12.49 -11.35 -11.36
CA SER A 26 12.03 -10.17 -12.10
C SER A 26 13.23 -9.45 -12.72
N ALA A 27 12.98 -8.60 -13.70
CA ALA A 27 13.97 -7.73 -14.30
C ALA A 27 13.44 -6.30 -14.43
N VAL A 28 14.35 -5.33 -14.31
CA VAL A 28 14.06 -3.92 -14.57
C VAL A 28 13.82 -3.71 -16.07
N LEU A 29 12.63 -3.27 -16.42
CA LEU A 29 12.28 -2.86 -17.78
C LEU A 29 12.66 -1.40 -18.03
N GLU A 30 12.38 -0.53 -17.05
CA GLU A 30 12.71 0.89 -17.10
C GLU A 30 13.05 1.43 -15.72
N VAL A 31 14.02 2.36 -15.71
CA VAL A 31 14.30 3.25 -14.59
C VAL A 31 13.82 4.64 -14.98
N ARG A 32 12.99 5.26 -14.15
CA ARG A 32 12.31 6.51 -14.47
C ARG A 32 12.56 7.55 -13.38
N THR A 33 12.92 8.76 -13.81
CA THR A 33 13.05 9.91 -12.91
C THR A 33 12.41 11.16 -13.50
N GLY A 34 12.01 12.09 -12.65
CA GLY A 34 11.30 13.30 -13.02
C GLY A 34 11.63 14.45 -12.09
N LYS A 35 11.48 15.66 -12.62
CA LYS A 35 11.68 16.91 -11.89
C LYS A 35 10.34 17.50 -11.48
N VAL A 36 10.33 18.27 -10.39
CA VAL A 36 9.15 19.02 -9.98
C VAL A 36 8.85 20.09 -11.02
N LYS A 37 7.63 20.05 -11.55
CA LYS A 37 7.09 21.10 -12.41
C LYS A 37 5.98 21.84 -11.67
N LYS A 38 6.10 23.17 -11.62
CA LYS A 38 5.04 24.05 -11.11
C LYS A 38 3.90 24.10 -12.12
N ALA A 39 2.65 24.20 -11.62
CA ALA A 39 1.47 24.39 -12.46
C ALA A 39 1.29 23.35 -13.59
N ASP A 40 1.70 22.10 -13.34
CA ASP A 40 1.76 21.07 -14.39
C ASP A 40 0.41 20.37 -14.57
N LEU A 41 -0.08 19.70 -13.52
CA LEU A 41 -1.36 19.00 -13.57
C LEU A 41 -2.52 20.00 -13.55
N GLY A 42 -3.18 20.16 -14.70
CA GLY A 42 -4.31 21.06 -14.86
C GLY A 42 -3.96 22.54 -14.67
N GLY A 43 -2.70 22.94 -14.89
CA GLY A 43 -2.27 24.34 -14.84
C GLY A 43 -2.11 24.94 -13.44
N GLN A 44 -2.32 24.16 -12.37
CA GLN A 44 -2.37 24.69 -11.00
C GLN A 44 -1.64 23.84 -9.97
N ILE A 45 -1.35 22.58 -10.29
CA ILE A 45 -0.84 21.62 -9.32
C ILE A 45 0.64 21.31 -9.59
N THR A 46 1.47 21.58 -8.57
CA THR A 46 2.90 21.23 -8.57
C THR A 46 3.09 19.72 -8.36
N SER A 47 3.86 19.08 -9.24
CA SER A 47 4.07 17.63 -9.24
C SER A 47 5.38 17.22 -9.94
N ALA A 48 5.90 16.05 -9.58
CA ALA A 48 6.99 15.36 -10.30
C ALA A 48 6.51 14.03 -10.91
N ILE A 49 5.19 13.89 -11.11
CA ILE A 49 4.58 12.62 -11.56
C ILE A 49 4.97 12.24 -12.99
N TYR A 50 5.31 13.21 -13.84
CA TYR A 50 5.75 12.94 -15.22
C TYR A 50 7.23 12.54 -15.25
N LYS A 51 7.52 11.36 -14.72
CA LYS A 51 8.84 10.74 -14.78
C LYS A 51 9.09 10.17 -16.17
N LYS A 52 10.31 10.36 -16.69
CA LYS A 52 10.74 9.85 -17.99
C LYS A 52 11.69 8.68 -17.78
N ALA A 53 11.62 7.70 -18.67
CA ALA A 53 12.62 6.64 -18.76
C ALA A 53 14.02 7.24 -18.95
N ARG A 54 14.99 6.66 -18.26
CA ARG A 54 16.39 7.03 -18.34
C ARG A 54 17.16 5.95 -19.07
N THR A 55 18.19 6.38 -19.78
CA THR A 55 19.14 5.50 -20.47
C THR A 55 20.42 5.41 -19.64
N GLY A 56 20.99 4.21 -19.56
CA GLY A 56 22.21 3.95 -18.81
C GLY A 56 21.99 3.78 -17.31
N PRO A 57 23.07 3.50 -16.56
CA PRO A 57 23.03 3.31 -15.11
C PRO A 57 22.63 4.60 -14.37
N ILE A 58 21.79 4.46 -13.34
CA ILE A 58 21.35 5.54 -12.44
C ILE A 58 21.69 5.15 -11.00
N PHE A 59 22.28 6.08 -10.25
CA PHE A 59 22.56 5.85 -8.85
C PHE A 59 21.27 5.84 -8.02
N CYS A 60 21.08 4.79 -7.21
CA CYS A 60 19.99 4.63 -6.27
C CYS A 60 20.50 4.91 -4.86
N GLY A 61 20.24 6.12 -4.38
CA GLY A 61 20.66 6.59 -3.06
C GLY A 61 19.59 6.41 -1.97
N PRO A 62 19.92 6.73 -0.71
CA PRO A 62 19.02 6.52 0.43
C PRO A 62 17.66 7.21 0.32
N THR A 63 17.57 8.30 -0.45
CA THR A 63 16.36 9.12 -0.62
C THR A 63 15.75 9.02 -2.02
N GLY A 64 16.32 8.18 -2.89
CA GLY A 64 15.78 7.88 -4.21
C GLY A 64 16.82 7.83 -5.33
N LEU A 65 16.31 7.78 -6.56
CA LEU A 65 17.14 7.74 -7.76
C LEU A 65 17.72 9.11 -8.10
N GLU A 66 18.96 9.13 -8.57
CA GLU A 66 19.61 10.35 -9.02
C GLU A 66 18.78 11.08 -10.10
N GLY A 67 18.61 12.38 -9.91
CA GLY A 67 17.83 13.23 -10.80
C GLY A 67 16.30 13.13 -10.62
N ASP A 68 15.81 12.29 -9.70
CA ASP A 68 14.40 12.26 -9.31
C ASP A 68 14.08 13.27 -8.20
N GLU A 69 12.89 13.86 -8.27
CA GLU A 69 12.40 14.79 -7.26
C GLU A 69 10.98 14.44 -6.81
N HIS A 70 10.61 14.98 -5.64
CA HIS A 70 9.34 14.75 -4.99
C HIS A 70 8.75 16.08 -4.50
N VAL A 71 7.43 16.22 -4.58
CA VAL A 71 6.73 17.37 -4.02
C VAL A 71 6.15 16.96 -2.66
N ALA A 72 6.66 17.57 -1.59
CA ALA A 72 6.25 17.46 -0.18
C ALA A 72 6.85 16.30 0.65
N ALA A 73 6.77 16.46 1.98
CA ALA A 73 7.29 15.53 3.00
C ALA A 73 6.67 14.12 2.96
N LEU A 74 5.48 13.96 2.36
CA LEU A 74 4.72 12.69 2.34
C LEU A 74 5.02 11.78 1.14
N HIS A 75 5.75 12.25 0.13
CA HIS A 75 5.90 11.54 -1.16
C HIS A 75 7.34 11.13 -1.48
N GLY A 76 8.28 11.34 -0.56
CA GLY A 76 9.68 10.93 -0.69
C GLY A 76 10.29 10.68 0.68
N GLY A 77 11.61 10.80 0.75
CA GLY A 77 12.38 10.48 1.96
C GLY A 77 12.83 9.03 1.98
N THR A 78 13.52 8.64 3.04
CA THR A 78 14.16 7.32 3.17
C THR A 78 13.15 6.17 3.09
N GLU A 79 11.94 6.39 3.59
CA GLU A 79 10.85 5.42 3.56
C GLU A 79 10.16 5.26 2.20
N ARG A 80 10.39 6.20 1.28
CA ARG A 80 9.71 6.26 -0.03
C ARG A 80 10.69 6.65 -1.12
N ALA A 81 11.89 6.08 -1.05
CA ALA A 81 12.98 6.37 -1.97
C ALA A 81 12.65 5.90 -3.40
N VAL A 82 12.00 4.76 -3.53
CA VAL A 82 11.66 4.18 -4.84
C VAL A 82 10.20 3.78 -4.87
N HIS A 83 9.44 4.32 -5.83
CA HIS A 83 8.08 3.90 -6.13
C HIS A 83 8.07 2.85 -7.24
N GLN A 84 7.37 1.74 -7.03
CA GLN A 84 7.17 0.69 -8.02
C GLN A 84 5.69 0.51 -8.35
N TYR A 85 5.40 0.25 -9.62
CA TYR A 85 4.07 -0.05 -10.12
C TYR A 85 4.10 -1.25 -11.05
N ASN A 86 3.11 -2.14 -10.94
CA ASN A 86 3.00 -3.28 -11.82
C ASN A 86 2.50 -2.85 -13.21
N ALA A 87 3.38 -2.94 -14.21
CA ALA A 87 3.07 -2.58 -15.59
C ALA A 87 1.94 -3.42 -16.21
N GLY A 88 1.67 -4.61 -15.68
CA GLY A 88 0.56 -5.47 -16.10
C GLY A 88 -0.82 -4.83 -15.90
N HIS A 89 -0.94 -3.78 -15.08
CA HIS A 89 -2.20 -3.06 -14.89
C HIS A 89 -2.55 -2.12 -16.04
N TYR A 90 -1.59 -1.68 -16.86
CA TYR A 90 -1.86 -0.69 -17.91
C TYR A 90 -2.83 -1.15 -18.99
N PRO A 91 -2.72 -2.38 -19.55
CA PRO A 91 -3.74 -2.91 -20.44
C PRO A 91 -5.14 -2.90 -19.82
N ASP A 92 -5.26 -3.31 -18.56
CA ASP A 92 -6.55 -3.34 -17.86
C ASP A 92 -7.10 -1.92 -17.69
N TRP A 93 -6.26 -0.95 -17.32
CA TRP A 93 -6.68 0.44 -17.21
C TRP A 93 -7.15 1.03 -18.54
N ARG A 94 -6.49 0.71 -19.65
CA ARG A 94 -6.93 1.12 -21.00
C ARG A 94 -8.26 0.49 -21.42
N SER A 95 -8.61 -0.65 -20.84
CA SER A 95 -9.89 -1.32 -21.07
C SER A 95 -10.98 -0.94 -20.06
N GLU A 96 -10.67 -0.11 -19.07
CA GLU A 96 -11.59 0.21 -17.97
C GLU A 96 -12.80 1.01 -18.48
N LYS A 97 -14.01 0.57 -18.10
CA LYS A 97 -15.24 1.20 -18.55
C LYS A 97 -15.36 2.65 -18.07
N GLY A 98 -15.61 3.56 -19.01
CA GLY A 98 -15.89 4.97 -18.72
C GLY A 98 -14.65 5.86 -18.64
N ILE A 99 -13.48 5.38 -19.05
CA ILE A 99 -12.34 6.25 -19.35
C ILE A 99 -12.59 6.96 -20.68
N ALA A 100 -12.24 8.24 -20.75
CA ALA A 100 -12.33 9.03 -21.98
C ALA A 100 -11.01 9.08 -22.76
N GLN A 101 -9.88 8.83 -22.09
CA GLN A 101 -8.53 9.02 -22.62
C GLN A 101 -7.64 7.79 -22.33
N PRO A 102 -7.82 6.67 -23.07
CA PRO A 102 -7.03 5.46 -22.86
C PRO A 102 -5.52 5.68 -22.97
N ASP A 103 -5.07 6.59 -23.84
CA ASP A 103 -3.65 6.85 -24.10
C ASP A 103 -2.92 7.50 -22.91
N LEU A 104 -3.64 8.01 -21.91
CA LEU A 104 -3.03 8.50 -20.68
C LEU A 104 -2.53 7.35 -19.79
N TYR A 105 -2.99 6.12 -20.01
CA TYR A 105 -2.61 4.92 -19.26
C TYR A 105 -1.47 4.19 -19.95
N ASP A 106 -0.29 4.79 -19.89
CA ASP A 106 0.96 4.24 -20.38
C ASP A 106 2.01 4.12 -19.26
N VAL A 107 3.06 3.34 -19.51
CA VAL A 107 4.15 3.09 -18.58
C VAL A 107 4.73 4.42 -18.05
N GLY A 108 4.81 4.54 -16.73
CA GLY A 108 5.22 5.74 -16.02
C GLY A 108 4.07 6.65 -15.59
N SER A 109 2.84 6.43 -16.05
CA SER A 109 1.73 7.37 -15.79
C SER A 109 1.29 7.42 -14.32
N PHE A 110 1.64 6.42 -13.50
CA PHE A 110 1.42 6.46 -12.05
C PHE A 110 2.58 7.12 -11.29
N GLY A 111 3.62 7.56 -12.01
CA GLY A 111 4.80 8.20 -11.46
C GLY A 111 5.77 7.23 -10.80
N GLU A 112 5.77 5.97 -11.23
CA GLU A 112 6.72 4.97 -10.77
C GLU A 112 8.14 5.22 -11.25
N ASN A 113 9.08 4.86 -10.40
CA ASN A 113 10.51 4.92 -10.65
C ASN A 113 11.02 3.62 -11.29
N LEU A 114 10.54 2.47 -10.79
CA LEU A 114 10.90 1.16 -11.31
C LEU A 114 9.71 0.52 -12.00
N VAL A 115 9.92 0.19 -13.27
CA VAL A 115 9.02 -0.65 -14.06
C VAL A 115 9.69 -2.00 -14.20
N THR A 116 9.01 -3.06 -13.80
CA THR A 116 9.60 -4.40 -13.71
C THR A 116 8.68 -5.45 -14.30
N THR A 117 9.21 -6.65 -14.57
CA THR A 117 8.40 -7.83 -14.91
C THR A 117 7.86 -8.52 -13.66
N GLY A 118 6.72 -9.21 -13.75
CA GLY A 118 6.33 -10.27 -12.80
C GLY A 118 5.96 -9.88 -11.36
N MET A 119 6.32 -8.69 -10.87
CA MET A 119 6.02 -8.24 -9.51
C MET A 119 4.62 -7.65 -9.42
N ARG A 120 3.85 -8.07 -8.41
CA ARG A 120 2.43 -7.73 -8.24
C ARG A 120 2.09 -7.50 -6.77
N GLU A 121 1.03 -6.75 -6.51
CA GLU A 121 0.60 -6.42 -5.16
C GLU A 121 0.21 -7.66 -4.32
N ASP A 122 -0.22 -8.75 -4.95
CA ASP A 122 -0.56 -10.01 -4.28
C ASP A 122 0.65 -10.90 -3.97
N SER A 123 1.81 -10.65 -4.59
CA SER A 123 3.04 -11.44 -4.42
C SER A 123 4.19 -10.72 -3.72
N VAL A 124 4.04 -9.42 -3.43
CA VAL A 124 5.03 -8.56 -2.76
C VAL A 124 4.52 -8.24 -1.36
N CYS A 125 5.34 -8.45 -0.33
CA CYS A 125 4.98 -8.25 1.07
C CYS A 125 5.70 -7.08 1.73
N ILE A 126 5.07 -6.52 2.76
CA ILE A 126 5.73 -5.55 3.64
C ILE A 126 6.98 -6.18 4.27
N GLY A 127 8.09 -5.44 4.25
CA GLY A 127 9.37 -5.90 4.77
C GLY A 127 10.08 -6.92 3.87
N ASP A 128 9.55 -7.25 2.69
CA ASP A 128 10.32 -8.01 1.71
C ASP A 128 11.60 -7.24 1.38
N VAL A 129 12.74 -7.93 1.39
CA VAL A 129 14.04 -7.36 0.96
C VAL A 129 14.42 -7.95 -0.39
N TYR A 130 14.54 -7.09 -1.39
CA TYR A 130 14.95 -7.46 -2.74
C TYR A 130 16.39 -7.03 -3.01
N LYS A 131 17.15 -7.92 -3.63
CA LYS A 131 18.39 -7.57 -4.31
C LYS A 131 18.07 -7.13 -5.73
N LEU A 132 18.53 -5.93 -6.08
CA LEU A 132 18.41 -5.33 -7.40
C LEU A 132 19.82 -5.15 -7.99
N GLY A 133 20.04 -5.72 -9.17
CA GLY A 133 21.34 -5.69 -9.82
C GLY A 133 22.44 -6.38 -8.99
N SER A 134 23.65 -5.82 -8.99
CA SER A 134 24.80 -6.39 -8.31
C SER A 134 24.78 -6.18 -6.78
N GLU A 135 24.30 -5.01 -6.33
CA GLU A 135 24.58 -4.51 -4.97
C GLU A 135 23.39 -3.81 -4.28
N VAL A 136 22.38 -3.32 -5.02
CA VAL A 136 21.30 -2.53 -4.41
C VAL A 136 20.38 -3.42 -3.60
N LEU A 137 20.08 -3.01 -2.37
CA LEU A 137 19.10 -3.67 -1.51
C LEU A 137 17.92 -2.73 -1.26
N LEU A 138 16.72 -3.18 -1.61
CA LEU A 138 15.47 -2.45 -1.42
C LEU A 138 14.59 -3.22 -0.45
N GLU A 139 13.96 -2.52 0.48
CA GLU A 139 12.96 -3.09 1.39
C GLU A 139 11.59 -2.45 1.15
N VAL A 140 10.55 -3.28 1.04
CA VAL A 140 9.18 -2.81 0.85
C VAL A 140 8.67 -2.16 2.13
N SER A 141 8.38 -0.87 2.06
CA SER A 141 8.05 -0.05 3.22
C SER A 141 6.55 0.11 3.42
N GLU A 142 5.79 0.30 2.35
CA GLU A 142 4.35 0.57 2.44
C GLU A 142 3.64 0.37 1.09
N PRO A 143 2.32 0.15 1.08
CA PRO A 143 1.53 0.36 -0.12
C PRO A 143 1.60 1.83 -0.54
N ARG A 144 1.51 2.09 -1.84
CA ARG A 144 1.44 3.46 -2.32
C ARG A 144 0.11 4.07 -1.88
N HIS A 145 0.14 5.23 -1.24
CA HIS A 145 -1.06 5.97 -0.86
C HIS A 145 -1.55 6.92 -1.99
N PRO A 146 -2.44 6.51 -2.91
CA PRO A 146 -2.82 7.32 -4.06
C PRO A 146 -3.48 8.63 -3.61
N CYS A 147 -3.27 9.71 -4.37
CA CYS A 147 -3.82 11.03 -4.05
C CYS A 147 -4.66 11.61 -5.20
N TYR A 148 -5.37 12.71 -4.94
CA TYR A 148 -6.30 13.33 -5.89
C TYR A 148 -5.64 13.74 -7.22
N LYS A 149 -4.31 13.92 -7.25
CA LYS A 149 -3.54 14.25 -8.46
C LYS A 149 -3.75 13.24 -9.59
N LEU A 150 -4.08 11.98 -9.27
CA LEU A 150 -4.41 10.96 -10.27
C LEU A 150 -5.67 11.33 -11.07
N ASN A 151 -6.69 11.92 -10.44
CA ASN A 151 -7.90 12.34 -11.14
C ASN A 151 -7.58 13.33 -12.25
N THR A 152 -6.72 14.31 -11.94
CA THR A 152 -6.25 15.31 -12.90
C THR A 152 -5.33 14.69 -13.96
N ARG A 153 -4.36 13.86 -13.56
CA ARG A 153 -3.38 13.23 -14.46
C ARG A 153 -4.04 12.38 -15.55
N PHE A 154 -5.08 11.64 -15.18
CA PHE A 154 -5.79 10.73 -16.07
C PHE A 154 -7.09 11.32 -16.63
N GLN A 155 -7.37 12.60 -16.35
CA GLN A 155 -8.60 13.29 -16.77
C GLN A 155 -9.87 12.50 -16.46
N TRP A 156 -9.88 11.82 -15.32
CA TRP A 156 -10.99 10.97 -14.90
C TRP A 156 -11.30 11.21 -13.42
N PRO A 157 -12.44 11.86 -13.09
CA PRO A 157 -12.77 12.23 -11.70
C PRO A 157 -12.86 11.05 -10.72
N ARG A 158 -13.02 9.83 -11.24
CA ARG A 158 -13.16 8.60 -10.44
C ARG A 158 -11.85 7.84 -10.27
N MET A 159 -10.73 8.32 -10.83
CA MET A 159 -9.48 7.57 -10.89
C MET A 159 -8.94 7.17 -9.51
N LEU A 160 -8.88 8.12 -8.57
CA LEU A 160 -8.45 7.88 -7.19
C LEU A 160 -9.33 6.80 -6.54
N LYS A 161 -10.65 6.96 -6.63
CA LYS A 161 -11.61 6.00 -6.07
C LYS A 161 -11.43 4.61 -6.69
N ARG A 162 -11.26 4.51 -8.01
CA ARG A 162 -11.08 3.24 -8.71
C ARG A 162 -9.74 2.58 -8.38
N THR A 163 -8.67 3.36 -8.23
CA THR A 163 -7.35 2.89 -7.77
C THR A 163 -7.48 2.28 -6.37
N ILE A 164 -8.17 2.97 -5.47
CA ILE A 164 -8.42 2.49 -4.09
C ILE A 164 -9.24 1.20 -4.08
N GLN A 165 -10.28 1.12 -4.92
CA GLN A 165 -11.16 -0.05 -5.00
C GLN A 165 -10.45 -1.28 -5.55
N SER A 166 -9.60 -1.11 -6.57
CA SER A 166 -8.89 -2.21 -7.22
C SER A 166 -7.62 -2.64 -6.47
N GLY A 167 -7.07 -1.77 -5.62
CA GLY A 167 -5.78 -2.00 -4.97
C GLY A 167 -4.56 -1.83 -5.88
N ARG A 168 -4.76 -1.49 -7.16
CA ARG A 168 -3.73 -1.30 -8.19
C ARG A 168 -3.02 0.04 -8.03
N ALA A 169 -2.37 0.23 -6.88
CA ALA A 169 -1.73 1.48 -6.50
C ALA A 169 -0.20 1.43 -6.57
N GLY A 170 0.40 0.23 -6.61
CA GLY A 170 1.84 0.07 -6.41
C GLY A 170 2.26 0.15 -4.94
N TRP A 171 3.57 0.24 -4.72
CA TRP A 171 4.19 0.28 -3.38
C TRP A 171 5.47 1.10 -3.39
N ASN A 172 5.87 1.53 -2.20
CA ASN A 172 7.12 2.24 -1.99
C ASN A 172 8.15 1.31 -1.35
N MET A 173 9.42 1.61 -1.61
CA MET A 173 10.56 0.91 -1.05
C MET A 173 11.56 1.91 -0.46
N ARG A 174 12.19 1.50 0.64
CA ARG A 174 13.36 2.15 1.23
C ARG A 174 14.64 1.48 0.70
N VAL A 175 15.72 2.25 0.62
CA VAL A 175 17.03 1.76 0.16
C VAL A 175 17.86 1.37 1.37
N LEU A 176 18.14 0.07 1.52
CA LEU A 176 19.01 -0.45 2.59
C LEU A 176 20.49 -0.40 2.20
N GLN A 177 20.78 -0.60 0.92
CA GLN A 177 22.12 -0.48 0.35
C GLN A 177 22.03 0.22 -1.00
N SER A 178 22.74 1.34 -1.13
CA SER A 178 22.81 2.13 -2.35
C SER A 178 23.74 1.52 -3.39
N GLY A 179 23.57 1.92 -4.65
CA GLY A 179 24.36 1.41 -5.76
C GLY A 179 23.79 1.80 -7.11
N MET A 180 24.34 1.24 -8.18
CA MET A 180 23.89 1.51 -9.54
C MET A 180 22.73 0.60 -9.95
N VAL A 181 21.74 1.18 -10.62
CA VAL A 181 20.61 0.45 -11.21
C VAL A 181 20.52 0.77 -12.69
N CYS A 182 20.29 -0.25 -13.51
CA CYS A 182 20.12 -0.13 -14.95
C CYS A 182 18.95 -0.97 -15.45
N LYS A 183 18.49 -0.67 -16.67
CA LYS A 183 17.60 -1.57 -17.40
C LYS A 183 18.27 -2.94 -17.58
N GLY A 184 17.49 -4.00 -17.38
CA GLY A 184 17.94 -5.39 -17.49
C GLY A 184 18.45 -5.98 -16.18
N ASP A 185 18.64 -5.16 -15.13
CA ASP A 185 19.05 -5.67 -13.83
C ASP A 185 18.03 -6.65 -13.27
N LYS A 186 18.53 -7.77 -12.73
CA LYS A 186 17.73 -8.78 -12.06
C LYS A 186 17.25 -8.27 -10.71
N ILE A 187 16.04 -8.68 -10.35
CA ILE A 187 15.42 -8.43 -9.05
C ILE A 187 15.06 -9.78 -8.43
N SER A 188 15.61 -10.04 -7.26
CA SER A 188 15.44 -11.31 -6.54
C SER A 188 15.10 -11.06 -5.07
N LEU A 189 14.13 -11.81 -4.55
CA LEU A 189 13.74 -11.74 -3.15
C LEU A 189 14.79 -12.44 -2.27
N LEU A 190 15.34 -11.72 -1.30
CA LEU A 190 16.30 -12.25 -0.33
C LEU A 190 15.63 -12.66 0.99
N LYS A 191 14.63 -11.89 1.45
CA LYS A 191 14.00 -12.10 2.76
C LYS A 191 12.52 -11.74 2.70
N ARG A 192 11.67 -12.54 3.36
CA ARG A 192 10.23 -12.32 3.54
C ARG A 192 9.83 -12.53 5.00
N PRO A 193 9.85 -11.49 5.84
CA PRO A 193 9.49 -11.63 7.25
C PRO A 193 7.97 -11.76 7.49
N HIS A 194 7.14 -11.23 6.58
CA HIS A 194 5.68 -11.16 6.76
C HIS A 194 4.92 -11.77 5.56
N PRO A 195 4.93 -13.11 5.39
CA PRO A 195 4.44 -13.77 4.19
C PRO A 195 2.95 -13.58 3.92
N GLU A 196 2.12 -13.34 4.94
CA GLU A 196 0.69 -13.07 4.78
C GLU A 196 0.38 -11.60 4.44
N TRP A 197 1.35 -10.71 4.62
CA TRP A 197 1.14 -9.26 4.52
C TRP A 197 1.58 -8.70 3.18
N SER A 198 0.98 -9.24 2.12
CA SER A 198 1.12 -8.69 0.78
C SER A 198 0.60 -7.25 0.72
N ILE A 199 1.10 -6.46 -0.25
CA ILE A 199 0.59 -5.10 -0.51
C ILE A 199 -0.92 -5.11 -0.72
N LEU A 200 -1.45 -6.15 -1.38
CA LEU A 200 -2.88 -6.35 -1.53
C LEU A 200 -3.55 -6.65 -0.17
N ASN A 201 -3.01 -7.56 0.64
CA ASN A 201 -3.61 -7.93 1.93
C ASN A 201 -3.63 -6.76 2.92
N VAL A 202 -2.59 -5.92 2.96
CA VAL A 202 -2.61 -4.68 3.77
C VAL A 202 -3.77 -3.77 3.33
N GLN A 203 -3.95 -3.58 2.02
CA GLN A 203 -5.07 -2.78 1.52
C GLN A 203 -6.44 -3.42 1.83
N ARG A 204 -6.56 -4.76 1.74
CA ARG A 204 -7.77 -5.51 2.10
C ARG A 204 -8.13 -5.34 3.57
N VAL A 205 -7.17 -5.47 4.47
CA VAL A 205 -7.37 -5.31 5.92
C VAL A 205 -7.76 -3.87 6.28
N ILE A 206 -7.08 -2.88 5.72
CA ILE A 206 -7.32 -1.47 6.06
C ILE A 206 -8.64 -0.96 5.48
N ARG A 207 -8.98 -1.38 4.24
CA ARG A 207 -10.11 -0.80 3.50
C ARG A 207 -11.33 -1.72 3.45
N GLY A 208 -11.19 -2.99 3.81
CA GLY A 208 -12.28 -3.97 3.83
C GLY A 208 -13.47 -3.51 4.66
N LYS A 209 -14.66 -3.94 4.25
CA LYS A 209 -15.91 -3.61 4.92
C LYS A 209 -15.95 -4.26 6.30
N THR A 210 -15.65 -5.55 6.37
CA THR A 210 -15.67 -6.36 7.59
C THR A 210 -14.35 -7.07 7.71
N VAL A 211 -13.65 -6.83 8.83
CA VAL A 211 -12.30 -7.36 9.10
C VAL A 211 -12.19 -7.70 10.59
N PRO A 212 -11.68 -8.89 10.95
CA PRO A 212 -11.42 -9.29 12.32
C PRO A 212 -10.47 -8.33 13.04
N LEU A 213 -10.70 -8.14 14.34
CA LEU A 213 -9.87 -7.27 15.19
C LEU A 213 -8.42 -7.76 15.26
N ARG A 214 -8.19 -9.09 15.22
CA ARG A 214 -6.84 -9.67 15.19
C ARG A 214 -6.01 -9.17 14.00
N LEU A 215 -6.59 -9.16 12.79
CA LEU A 215 -5.88 -8.74 11.58
C LEU A 215 -5.62 -7.23 11.61
N LEU A 216 -6.57 -6.44 12.11
CA LEU A 216 -6.36 -5.01 12.29
C LEU A 216 -5.24 -4.73 13.29
N SER A 217 -5.16 -5.48 14.39
CA SER A 217 -4.07 -5.37 15.37
C SER A 217 -2.71 -5.83 14.83
N GLU A 218 -2.66 -6.95 14.11
CA GLU A 218 -1.42 -7.41 13.48
C GLU A 218 -0.92 -6.38 12.46
N CYS A 219 -1.83 -5.77 11.69
CA CYS A 219 -1.50 -4.75 10.70
C CYS A 219 -0.87 -3.49 11.32
N THR A 220 -1.21 -3.12 12.56
CA THR A 220 -0.62 -1.96 13.25
C THR A 220 0.79 -2.23 13.79
N GLN A 221 1.25 -3.49 13.72
CA GLN A 221 2.56 -3.92 14.20
C GLN A 221 3.56 -4.16 13.07
N LEU A 222 3.13 -4.04 11.80
CA LEU A 222 4.01 -4.20 10.64
C LEU A 222 5.07 -3.09 10.58
N PRO A 223 6.25 -3.33 9.97
CA PRO A 223 7.31 -2.33 9.82
C PRO A 223 7.01 -1.33 8.69
N MET A 224 5.82 -0.72 8.74
CA MET A 224 5.37 0.32 7.81
C MET A 224 5.68 1.71 8.35
N THR A 225 5.51 2.71 7.48
CA THR A 225 5.66 4.11 7.88
C THR A 225 4.57 4.56 8.85
N GLU A 226 4.84 5.60 9.63
CA GLU A 226 3.88 6.18 10.59
C GLU A 226 2.52 6.50 9.95
N LEU A 227 2.51 6.95 8.70
CA LEU A 227 1.27 7.23 7.97
C LEU A 227 0.36 5.99 7.92
N TRP A 228 0.90 4.84 7.52
CA TRP A 228 0.12 3.61 7.39
C TRP A 228 -0.21 2.97 8.73
N ILE A 229 0.67 3.10 9.72
CA ILE A 229 0.38 2.68 11.10
C ILE A 229 -0.77 3.50 11.67
N ASN A 230 -0.79 4.82 11.45
CA ASN A 230 -1.88 5.69 11.88
C ASN A 230 -3.20 5.33 11.17
N ILE A 231 -3.18 5.09 9.87
CA ILE A 231 -4.37 4.63 9.12
C ILE A 231 -4.89 3.29 9.68
N ALA A 232 -4.00 2.33 9.96
CA ALA A 232 -4.38 1.04 10.53
C ALA A 232 -4.97 1.21 11.95
N ASN A 233 -4.35 2.06 12.78
CA ASN A 233 -4.86 2.38 14.11
C ASN A 233 -6.25 3.05 14.05
N GLU A 234 -6.44 4.03 13.17
CA GLU A 234 -7.74 4.67 12.98
C GLU A 234 -8.82 3.66 12.56
N LYS A 235 -8.49 2.74 11.64
CA LYS A 235 -9.40 1.67 11.23
C LYS A 235 -9.72 0.74 12.41
N LEU A 236 -8.71 0.31 13.18
CA LEU A 236 -8.89 -0.51 14.38
C LEU A 236 -9.79 0.20 15.40
N ILE A 237 -9.58 1.49 15.66
CA ILE A 237 -10.38 2.31 16.58
C ILE A 237 -11.84 2.44 16.13
N ARG A 238 -12.08 2.64 14.83
CA ARG A 238 -13.44 2.79 14.29
C ARG A 238 -14.17 1.46 14.08
N ASN A 239 -13.46 0.34 13.96
CA ASN A 239 -14.09 -0.96 13.73
C ASN A 239 -14.95 -1.35 14.95
N PRO A 240 -16.18 -1.86 14.76
CA PRO A 240 -16.97 -2.37 15.87
C PRO A 240 -16.22 -3.43 16.68
N LYS A 241 -16.38 -3.39 18.01
CA LYS A 241 -15.87 -4.40 18.93
C LYS A 241 -17.05 -5.20 19.47
N PRO A 242 -17.33 -6.40 18.96
CA PRO A 242 -18.45 -7.20 19.46
C PRO A 242 -18.11 -7.75 20.84
N TYR A 243 -18.91 -7.43 21.85
CA TYR A 243 -18.79 -7.97 23.20
C TYR A 243 -19.88 -9.02 23.45
N LYS A 244 -19.55 -10.09 24.19
CA LYS A 244 -20.50 -11.10 24.66
C LYS A 244 -20.63 -11.03 26.17
N LEU A 245 -21.84 -11.22 26.68
CA LEU A 245 -22.08 -11.39 28.12
C LEU A 245 -21.41 -12.68 28.58
N VAL A 246 -20.51 -12.59 29.56
CA VAL A 246 -19.81 -13.76 30.12
C VAL A 246 -20.19 -14.08 31.55
N ASP A 247 -20.79 -13.12 32.26
CA ASP A 247 -21.24 -13.32 33.64
C ASP A 247 -22.37 -12.33 33.98
N ALA A 248 -23.35 -12.78 34.75
CA ALA A 248 -24.50 -11.99 35.17
C ALA A 248 -24.88 -12.36 36.61
N GLN A 249 -24.63 -11.44 37.54
CA GLN A 249 -24.78 -11.68 38.97
C GLN A 249 -25.70 -10.64 39.62
N MET A 250 -26.45 -11.04 40.64
CA MET A 250 -27.25 -10.10 41.43
C MET A 250 -26.33 -9.39 42.43
N ALA A 251 -26.17 -8.08 42.29
CA ALA A 251 -25.34 -7.27 43.18
C ALA A 251 -26.12 -6.74 44.39
N ALA A 252 -27.44 -6.53 44.23
CA ALA A 252 -28.38 -6.15 45.27
C ALA A 252 -29.82 -6.46 44.82
N SER A 253 -30.81 -6.23 45.69
CA SER A 253 -32.23 -6.33 45.30
C SER A 253 -32.50 -5.45 44.09
N ARG A 254 -32.92 -6.07 42.98
CA ARG A 254 -33.19 -5.43 41.67
C ARG A 254 -31.98 -4.86 40.93
N VAL A 255 -30.74 -5.10 41.37
CA VAL A 255 -29.51 -4.66 40.68
C VAL A 255 -28.74 -5.88 40.17
N ARG A 256 -28.44 -5.90 38.86
CA ARG A 256 -27.58 -6.93 38.24
C ARG A 256 -26.26 -6.31 37.80
N LYS A 257 -25.16 -6.99 38.12
CA LYS A 257 -23.84 -6.76 37.55
C LYS A 257 -23.69 -7.67 36.33
N LEU A 258 -23.45 -7.07 35.16
CA LEU A 258 -23.20 -7.79 33.91
C LEU A 258 -21.73 -7.61 33.53
N THR A 259 -21.02 -8.70 33.32
CA THR A 259 -19.64 -8.69 32.82
C THR A 259 -19.64 -9.09 31.36
N PHE A 260 -18.98 -8.30 30.53
CA PHE A 260 -18.82 -8.56 29.12
C PHE A 260 -17.36 -8.80 28.78
N ALA A 261 -17.11 -9.71 27.84
CA ALA A 261 -15.79 -9.94 27.25
C ALA A 261 -15.85 -9.70 25.75
N LEU A 262 -14.72 -9.28 25.16
CA LEU A 262 -14.60 -9.16 23.71
C LEU A 262 -14.83 -10.54 23.07
N SER A 263 -15.53 -10.58 21.95
CA SER A 263 -15.87 -11.84 21.27
C SER A 263 -14.71 -12.38 20.44
N GLU A 264 -13.76 -11.52 20.08
CA GLU A 264 -12.56 -11.83 19.31
C GLU A 264 -11.32 -11.50 20.15
N ASP A 265 -10.23 -12.25 19.96
CA ASP A 265 -8.96 -11.93 20.59
C ASP A 265 -8.38 -10.63 20.01
N LEU A 266 -7.95 -9.73 20.90
CA LEU A 266 -7.32 -8.46 20.54
C LEU A 266 -6.11 -8.21 21.43
N VAL A 267 -4.92 -8.23 20.83
CA VAL A 267 -3.68 -7.82 21.48
C VAL A 267 -3.38 -6.38 21.06
N LEU A 268 -3.07 -5.48 21.99
CA LEU A 268 -2.68 -4.10 21.69
C LEU A 268 -1.26 -3.86 22.21
N THR A 269 -0.33 -3.51 21.34
CA THR A 269 1.06 -3.21 21.72
C THR A 269 1.25 -1.79 22.26
N LYS A 270 0.34 -0.86 21.94
CA LYS A 270 0.28 0.51 22.49
C LYS A 270 -1.17 0.92 22.75
N PRO A 271 -1.81 0.44 23.82
CA PRO A 271 -3.16 0.87 24.16
C PRO A 271 -3.08 2.31 24.66
N GLU A 272 -3.19 3.29 23.76
CA GLU A 272 -3.57 4.63 24.20
C GLU A 272 -4.97 4.50 24.82
N PHE A 273 -5.03 4.66 26.14
CA PHE A 273 -6.29 4.66 26.86
C PHE A 273 -7.10 5.88 26.41
N ASN A 274 -8.05 5.67 25.50
CA ASN A 274 -9.00 6.70 25.13
C ASN A 274 -10.29 6.48 25.93
N PRO A 275 -10.59 7.32 26.94
CA PRO A 275 -11.70 7.12 27.88
C PRO A 275 -13.11 7.12 27.22
N TYR A 276 -13.21 7.37 25.91
CA TYR A 276 -14.49 7.53 25.20
C TYR A 276 -14.70 6.55 24.03
N ALA A 277 -13.95 5.46 23.92
CA ALA A 277 -14.23 4.42 22.92
C ALA A 277 -15.46 3.59 23.35
N PHE A 278 -16.66 4.07 23.01
CA PHE A 278 -17.93 3.42 23.35
C PHE A 278 -17.96 1.95 22.89
N ALA A 279 -18.16 1.04 23.84
CA ALA A 279 -18.56 -0.33 23.54
C ALA A 279 -19.97 -0.28 22.95
N MET A 280 -20.16 -0.82 21.74
CA MET A 280 -21.50 -1.15 21.26
C MET A 280 -21.91 -2.46 21.91
N ILE A 281 -22.81 -2.37 22.88
CA ILE A 281 -23.52 -3.52 23.44
C ILE A 281 -24.72 -3.75 22.52
N THR A 282 -24.66 -4.78 21.68
CA THR A 282 -25.80 -5.25 20.88
C THR A 282 -26.54 -6.34 21.60
#